data_AF-A0A2U1MU08-F1
#
_entry.id   AF-A0A2U1MU08-F1
#
_cell.length_a   1.000
_cell.length_b   1.000
_cell.length_c   1.000
_cell.angle_alpha   90.00
_cell.angle_beta   90.00
_cell.angle_gamma   90.00
#
_symmetry.space_group_name_H-M   'P 1'
#
loop_
_entity.id
_entity.type
_entity.pdbx_description
1 polymer ?
#
loop_
_entity_poly.entity_id
_entity_poly.type
_entity_poly.pdbx_seq_one_letter_code
_entity_poly.pdbx_strand_id
1 'polypeptide(L)'
;MSANKLSFSLPAVFTIGPRVDKVESLYKYAKLTMCQEKDSTHMHEIVKGVIEVETRVLAASMTMEEIFRGTKEFKMKVFEKVQLQLDQFGLLTYHASIKMLPPMFDTIHEQTQYLPPPWLLRVL
;
A
#
# COMPACT_ATOMS: atom_id res chain seq x y z
N MET A 1 -8.64 -7.32 -0.06
CA MET A 1 -10.11 -7.31 -0.09
C MET A 1 -10.59 -6.18 0.80
N SER A 2 -11.60 -5.41 0.37
CA SER A 2 -12.22 -4.38 1.22
C SER A 2 -13.24 -4.98 2.21
N ALA A 3 -13.77 -4.19 3.14
CA ALA A 3 -14.82 -4.62 4.06
C ALA A 3 -16.06 -5.21 3.33
N ASN A 4 -16.33 -4.73 2.11
CA ASN A 4 -17.43 -5.20 1.25
C ASN A 4 -17.05 -6.41 0.38
N LYS A 5 -15.89 -7.05 0.63
CA LYS A 5 -15.35 -8.23 -0.09
C LYS A 5 -15.11 -8.03 -1.59
N LEU A 6 -15.06 -6.79 -2.08
CA LEU A 6 -14.68 -6.50 -3.47
C LEU A 6 -13.16 -6.56 -3.65
N SER A 7 -12.73 -7.13 -4.77
CA SER A 7 -11.33 -7.12 -5.21
C SER A 7 -11.03 -5.81 -5.96
N PHE A 8 -9.85 -5.26 -5.72
CA PHE A 8 -9.34 -4.11 -6.44
C PHE A 8 -7.81 -4.17 -6.48
N SER A 9 -7.21 -3.57 -7.51
CA SER A 9 -5.76 -3.43 -7.61
C SER A 9 -5.35 -2.02 -7.19
N LEU A 10 -4.25 -1.95 -6.45
CA LEU A 10 -3.70 -0.69 -5.97
C LEU A 10 -2.25 -0.56 -6.46
N PRO A 11 -2.03 -0.17 -7.73
CA PRO A 11 -0.69 0.14 -8.20
C PRO A 11 -0.08 1.25 -7.34
N ALA A 12 1.05 0.95 -6.71
CA ALA A 12 1.74 1.90 -5.86
C ALA A 12 3.23 1.91 -6.16
N VAL A 13 3.82 3.10 -6.14
CA VAL A 13 5.25 3.34 -6.28
C VAL A 13 5.72 4.04 -5.02
N PHE A 14 6.70 3.43 -4.34
CA PHE A 14 7.33 3.99 -3.16
C PHE A 14 8.82 4.22 -3.43
N THR A 15 9.31 5.38 -3.05
CA THR A 15 10.75 5.70 -3.04
C THR A 15 11.20 5.67 -1.59
N ILE A 16 12.01 4.68 -1.25
CA ILE A 16 12.42 4.39 0.13
C ILE A 16 13.95 4.33 0.19
N GLY A 17 14.52 4.78 1.30
CA GLY A 17 15.94 4.62 1.58
C GLY A 17 16.27 4.76 3.07
N PRO A 18 17.55 4.75 3.45
CA PRO A 18 17.95 4.83 4.85
C PRO A 18 17.56 6.19 5.44
N ARG A 19 17.09 6.17 6.68
CA ARG A 19 16.87 7.36 7.49
C ARG A 19 18.22 7.85 8.04
N VAL A 20 18.66 9.02 7.59
CA VAL A 20 20.02 9.55 7.87
C VAL A 20 20.08 10.53 9.05
N ASP A 21 18.94 11.01 9.56
CA ASP A 21 18.88 11.95 10.68
C ASP A 21 19.23 11.31 12.04
N LYS A 22 19.23 9.97 12.13
CA LYS A 22 19.48 9.22 13.37
C LYS A 22 20.50 8.11 13.15
N VAL A 23 21.54 8.10 13.98
CA VAL A 23 22.59 7.06 13.94
C VAL A 23 22.02 5.65 14.19
N GLU A 24 21.04 5.53 15.10
CA GLU A 24 20.37 4.25 15.37
C GLU A 24 19.65 3.69 14.13
N SER A 25 19.08 4.55 13.29
CA SER A 25 18.43 4.14 12.05
C SER A 25 19.44 3.63 11.03
N LEU A 26 20.63 4.24 10.95
CA LEU A 26 21.72 3.75 10.12
C LEU A 26 22.21 2.37 10.57
N TYR A 27 22.26 2.10 11.88
CA TYR A 27 22.63 0.78 12.40
C TYR A 27 21.59 -0.29 12.04
N LYS A 28 20.30 0.02 12.16
CA LYS A 28 19.19 -0.87 11.73
C LYS A 28 19.27 -1.18 10.23
N TYR A 29 19.53 -0.15 9.43
CA TYR A 29 19.71 -0.30 7.98
C TYR A 29 20.94 -1.14 7.65
N ALA A 30 22.09 -0.87 8.27
CA ALA A 30 23.30 -1.65 8.08
C ALA A 30 23.06 -3.14 8.41
N LYS A 31 22.44 -3.43 9.55
CA LYS A 31 22.06 -4.79 9.96
C LYS A 31 21.16 -5.48 8.92
N LEU A 32 20.21 -4.76 8.34
CA LEU A 32 19.34 -5.26 7.27
C LEU A 32 20.12 -5.63 6.00
N THR A 33 21.17 -4.87 5.69
CA THR A 33 21.98 -5.06 4.46
C THR A 33 23.18 -6.01 4.61
N MET A 34 23.66 -6.28 5.83
CA MET A 34 24.89 -7.06 6.06
C MET A 34 24.72 -8.57 5.82
N CYS A 35 23.51 -9.11 5.79
CA CYS A 35 23.24 -10.54 5.55
C CYS A 35 23.01 -10.87 4.07
N GLN A 36 23.74 -10.25 3.14
CA GLN A 36 23.60 -10.52 1.71
C GLN A 36 24.73 -11.43 1.21
N GLU A 37 24.48 -12.75 1.20
CA GLU A 37 25.42 -13.71 0.60
C GLU A 37 25.26 -13.89 -0.91
N LYS A 38 24.21 -13.37 -1.57
CA LYS A 38 24.15 -13.25 -3.05
C LYS A 38 22.96 -12.50 -3.64
N ASP A 39 21.88 -12.29 -2.90
CA ASP A 39 20.68 -11.64 -3.46
C ASP A 39 20.40 -10.28 -2.81
N SER A 40 20.61 -9.22 -3.59
CA SER A 40 20.23 -7.84 -3.27
C SER A 40 18.72 -7.64 -3.10
N THR A 41 17.93 -8.71 -3.25
CA THR A 41 16.47 -8.75 -3.26
C THR A 41 15.86 -8.78 -1.86
N HIS A 42 16.59 -9.19 -0.81
CA HIS A 42 16.00 -9.40 0.52
C HIS A 42 15.36 -8.13 1.13
N MET A 43 16.04 -6.99 1.02
CA MET A 43 15.47 -5.71 1.48
C MET A 43 14.21 -5.34 0.69
N HIS A 44 14.23 -5.55 -0.63
CA HIS A 44 13.10 -5.29 -1.50
C HIS A 44 11.88 -6.16 -1.12
N GLU A 45 12.09 -7.44 -0.82
CA GLU A 45 11.02 -8.35 -0.36
C GLU A 45 10.40 -7.90 0.96
N ILE A 46 11.22 -7.50 1.94
CA ILE A 46 10.72 -6.99 3.22
C ILE A 46 9.89 -5.73 3.02
N VAL A 47 10.43 -4.76 2.28
CA VAL A 47 9.74 -3.49 2.01
C VAL A 47 8.43 -3.73 1.28
N LYS A 48 8.44 -4.58 0.24
CA LYS A 48 7.24 -4.96 -0.49
C LYS A 48 6.21 -5.64 0.42
N GLY A 49 6.65 -6.59 1.25
CA GLY A 49 5.80 -7.28 2.21
C GLY A 49 5.13 -6.34 3.21
N VAL A 50 5.88 -5.38 3.76
CA VAL A 50 5.34 -4.34 4.66
C VAL A 50 4.25 -3.53 3.97
N ILE A 51 4.52 -3.02 2.76
CA ILE A 51 3.56 -2.22 2.00
C ILE A 51 2.28 -3.01 1.73
N GLU A 52 2.41 -4.25 1.25
CA GLU A 52 1.26 -5.10 0.92
C GLU A 52 0.43 -5.45 2.16
N VAL A 53 1.08 -5.83 3.27
CA VAL A 53 0.40 -6.21 4.51
C VAL A 53 -0.35 -5.02 5.11
N GLU A 54 0.32 -3.88 5.30
CA GLU A 54 -0.30 -2.70 5.94
C GLU A 54 -1.43 -2.12 5.08
N THR A 55 -1.23 -2.06 3.76
CA THR A 55 -2.28 -1.63 2.83
C THR A 55 -3.48 -2.56 2.88
N ARG A 56 -3.26 -3.88 2.92
CA ARG A 56 -4.33 -4.88 2.98
C ARG A 56 -5.11 -4.79 4.28
N VAL A 57 -4.43 -4.62 5.42
CA VAL A 57 -5.06 -4.45 6.74
C VAL A 57 -5.93 -3.19 6.74
N LEU A 58 -5.41 -2.07 6.23
CA LEU A 58 -6.17 -0.83 6.16
C LEU A 58 -7.38 -0.96 5.23
N ALA A 59 -7.20 -1.53 4.04
CA ALA A 59 -8.28 -1.75 3.09
C ALA A 59 -9.40 -2.63 3.65
N ALA A 60 -9.07 -3.63 4.46
CA ALA A 60 -10.05 -4.50 5.10
C ALA A 60 -10.90 -3.76 6.15
N SER A 61 -10.36 -2.68 6.74
CA SER A 61 -11.07 -1.87 7.74
C SER A 61 -11.97 -0.78 7.15
N MET A 62 -11.92 -0.55 5.84
CA MET A 62 -12.67 0.51 5.16
C MET A 62 -13.64 -0.05 4.13
N THR A 63 -14.75 0.64 3.95
CA THR A 63 -15.69 0.36 2.85
C THR A 63 -15.08 0.80 1.52
N MET A 64 -15.56 0.20 0.43
CA MET A 64 -15.11 0.56 -0.91
C MET A 64 -15.40 2.04 -1.22
N GLU A 65 -16.52 2.55 -0.75
CA GLU A 65 -16.93 3.94 -0.95
C GLU A 65 -15.99 4.91 -0.20
N GLU A 66 -15.59 4.59 1.03
CA GLU A 66 -14.61 5.39 1.78
C GLU A 66 -13.23 5.38 1.12
N ILE A 67 -12.81 4.22 0.59
CA ILE A 67 -11.54 4.11 -0.15
C ILE A 67 -11.58 5.02 -1.39
N PHE A 68 -12.65 4.95 -2.19
CA PHE A 68 -12.75 5.68 -3.46
C PHE A 68 -13.06 7.17 -3.30
N ARG A 69 -14.02 7.55 -2.45
CA ARG A 69 -14.33 8.96 -2.18
C ARG A 69 -13.24 9.63 -1.34
N GLY A 70 -12.67 8.90 -0.38
CA GLY A 70 -11.62 9.34 0.53
C GLY A 70 -10.21 9.08 0.01
N THR A 71 -9.97 9.17 -1.31
CA THR A 71 -8.69 8.79 -1.93
C THR A 71 -7.48 9.43 -1.23
N LYS A 72 -7.57 10.70 -0.81
CA LYS A 72 -6.46 11.38 -0.11
C LYS A 72 -6.23 10.85 1.30
N GLU A 73 -7.30 10.61 2.06
CA GLU A 73 -7.23 10.12 3.44
C GLU A 73 -6.73 8.67 3.47
N PHE A 74 -7.21 7.83 2.55
CA PHE A 74 -6.71 6.47 2.38
C PHE A 74 -5.20 6.47 2.09
N LYS A 75 -4.74 7.28 1.13
CA LYS A 75 -3.31 7.40 0.79
C LYS A 75 -2.46 7.83 1.99
N MET A 76 -2.96 8.80 2.76
CA MET A 76 -2.27 9.31 3.95
C MET A 76 -2.16 8.21 5.02
N LYS A 77 -3.27 7.50 5.31
CA LYS A 77 -3.28 6.39 6.27
C LYS A 77 -2.36 5.24 5.84
N VAL A 78 -2.33 4.88 4.55
CA VAL A 78 -1.38 3.89 4.03
C VAL A 78 0.05 4.35 4.28
N PHE A 79 0.36 5.59 3.93
CA PHE A 79 1.70 6.16 4.12
C PHE A 79 2.14 6.12 5.59
N GLU A 80 1.29 6.57 6.51
CA GLU A 80 1.58 6.58 7.95
C GLU A 80 1.84 5.17 8.51
N LYS A 81 0.99 4.20 8.14
CA LYS A 81 1.13 2.81 8.58
C LYS A 81 2.40 2.16 8.03
N VAL A 82 2.68 2.36 6.74
CA VAL A 82 3.90 1.85 6.10
C VAL A 82 5.13 2.48 6.74
N GLN A 83 5.16 3.80 6.92
CA GLN A 83 6.31 4.49 7.51
C GLN A 83 6.59 4.00 8.94
N LEU A 84 5.54 3.79 9.75
CA LEU A 84 5.67 3.27 11.12
C LEU A 84 6.36 1.90 11.16
N GLN A 85 6.04 1.01 10.22
CA GLN A 85 6.71 -0.30 10.12
C GLN A 85 8.15 -0.16 9.62
N LEU A 86 8.39 0.70 8.63
CA LEU A 86 9.71 0.93 8.05
C LEU A 86 10.70 1.58 9.04
N ASP A 87 10.22 2.34 10.03
CA ASP A 87 11.06 2.92 11.08
C ASP A 87 11.81 1.87 11.92
N GLN A 88 11.26 0.65 12.03
CA GLN A 88 11.91 -0.46 12.73
C GLN A 88 13.16 -0.95 11.99
N PHE A 89 13.20 -0.75 10.67
CA PHE A 89 14.32 -1.09 9.80
C PHE A 89 15.26 0.10 9.55
N GLY A 90 14.96 1.27 10.12
CA GLY A 90 15.71 2.49 9.86
C GLY A 90 15.51 3.03 8.43
N LEU A 91 14.35 2.74 7.82
CA LEU A 91 13.99 3.17 6.49
C LEU A 91 13.03 4.36 6.52
N LEU A 92 13.13 5.23 5.51
CA LEU A 92 12.31 6.41 5.31
C LEU A 92 11.71 6.39 3.91
N THR A 93 10.42 6.70 3.83
CA THR A 93 9.70 6.92 2.59
C THR A 93 9.87 8.38 2.16
N TYR A 94 10.60 8.61 1.08
CA TYR A 94 10.76 9.94 0.48
C TYR A 94 9.56 10.35 -0.37
N HIS A 95 8.96 9.37 -1.04
CA HIS A 95 7.83 9.59 -1.94
C HIS A 95 6.94 8.36 -2.00
N ALA A 96 5.63 8.57 -2.10
CA ALA A 96 4.66 7.52 -2.35
C ALA A 96 3.61 8.02 -3.36
N SER A 97 3.43 7.26 -4.43
CA SER A 97 2.40 7.49 -5.43
C SER A 97 1.51 6.26 -5.51
N ILE A 98 0.28 6.41 -5.03
CA ILE A 98 -0.73 5.36 -5.04
C ILE A 98 -1.77 5.72 -6.11
N LYS A 99 -2.02 4.80 -7.03
CA LYS A 99 -3.12 4.88 -7.98
C LYS A 99 -4.17 3.85 -7.56
N MET A 100 -5.43 4.25 -7.59
CA MET A 100 -6.54 3.31 -7.40
C MET A 100 -7.13 3.05 -8.77
N LEU A 101 -7.16 1.79 -9.16
CA LEU A 101 -7.92 1.39 -10.33
C LEU A 101 -9.33 1.01 -9.86
N PRO A 102 -10.38 1.48 -10.54
CA PRO A 102 -11.71 0.94 -10.34
C PRO A 102 -11.65 -0.58 -10.50
N PRO A 103 -12.43 -1.35 -9.72
CA PRO A 103 -12.68 -2.75 -10.04
C PRO A 103 -13.07 -2.87 -11.52
N MET A 104 -12.61 -3.93 -12.19
CA MET A 104 -13.08 -4.25 -13.53
C MET A 104 -14.56 -4.63 -13.42
N PHE A 105 -15.45 -3.65 -13.64
CA PHE A 105 -16.89 -3.81 -13.51
C PHE A 105 -17.59 -4.22 -14.80
N ASP A 106 -16.94 -4.01 -15.96
CA ASP A 106 -17.49 -4.42 -17.25
C ASP A 106 -17.82 -5.92 -17.25
N THR A 107 -16.97 -6.72 -16.60
CA THR A 107 -17.17 -8.17 -16.46
C THR A 107 -18.22 -8.53 -15.41
N ILE A 108 -18.39 -7.73 -14.35
CA ILE A 108 -19.33 -8.07 -13.25
C ILE A 108 -20.77 -7.81 -13.70
N HIS A 109 -21.08 -6.69 -14.35
CA HIS A 109 -22.44 -6.44 -14.84
C HIS A 109 -22.84 -7.44 -15.92
N GLU A 110 -21.94 -7.75 -16.86
CA GLU A 110 -22.19 -8.76 -17.91
C GLU A 110 -22.33 -10.18 -17.35
N GLN A 111 -21.56 -10.57 -16.33
CA GLN A 111 -21.59 -11.94 -15.80
C GLN A 111 -22.57 -12.15 -14.65
N THR A 112 -22.94 -11.12 -13.90
CA THR A 112 -23.70 -11.27 -12.65
C THR A 112 -25.00 -10.45 -12.59
N GLN A 113 -25.29 -9.62 -13.60
CA GLN A 113 -26.43 -8.70 -13.61
C GLN A 113 -26.50 -7.75 -12.39
N TYR A 114 -25.37 -7.56 -11.70
CA TYR A 114 -25.31 -6.70 -10.54
C TYR A 114 -25.23 -5.23 -10.96
N LEU A 115 -26.20 -4.43 -10.52
CA LEU A 115 -26.20 -2.99 -10.81
C LEU A 115 -25.08 -2.31 -10.01
N PRO A 116 -24.17 -1.55 -10.63
CA PRO A 116 -23.14 -0.82 -9.90
C PRO A 116 -23.78 0.16 -8.89
N PRO A 117 -23.23 0.28 -7.66
CA PRO A 117 -23.74 1.22 -6.68
C PRO A 117 -23.75 2.67 -7.18
N PRO A 118 -24.74 3.51 -6.79
CA PRO A 118 -24.87 4.88 -7.32
C PRO A 118 -23.65 5.79 -7.11
N TRP A 119 -22.87 5.58 -6.04
CA TRP A 119 -21.66 6.36 -5.78
C TRP A 119 -20.57 6.12 -6.82
N LEU A 120 -20.53 4.93 -7.44
CA LEU A 120 -19.50 4.51 -8.37
C LEU A 120 -19.62 5.20 -9.72
N LEU A 121 -20.84 5.49 -10.16
CA LEU A 121 -21.14 6.24 -11.39
C LEU A 121 -20.58 7.67 -11.38
N ARG A 122 -20.15 8.17 -10.21
CA ARG A 122 -19.56 9.51 -10.06
C ARG A 122 -18.03 9.51 -10.12
N VAL A 123 -17.41 8.32 -10.20
CA VAL A 123 -15.95 8.14 -10.16
C VAL A 123 -15.39 7.63 -11.50
N LEU A 124 -16.25 7.09 -12.37
CA LEU A 124 -15.97 6.83 -13.80
C LEU A 124 -16.15 8.12 -14.60
#